data_AF-A0A971KJJ5-F1
#
_entry.id   AF-A0A971KJJ5-F1
#
_cell.length_a   1.000
_cell.length_b   1.000
_cell.length_c   1.000
_cell.angle_alpha   90.00
_cell.angle_beta   90.00
_cell.angle_gamma   90.00
#
_symmetry.space_group_name_H-M   'P 1'
#
loop_
_entity.id
_entity.type
_entity.pdbx_description
1 polymer ?
#
loop_
_entity_poly.entity_id
_entity_poly.type
_entity_poly.pdbx_seq_one_letter_code
_entity_poly.pdbx_strand_id
1 'polypeptide(L)'
;MNIQMPTSAYTGKDPDSHPYKDSEGKAINRLYALGMANGFVIGAYNNVGTLTRIGTVASGLDDELRLAAAESPDDYIGKVIEVDCMSRDREAKSLRHPRLMKFRPDKSAEDCLMEVIF
;
A
#
# COMPACT_ATOMS: atom_id res chain seq x y z
N MET A 1 41.23 0.24 -16.51
CA MET A 1 39.97 0.43 -15.78
C MET A 1 40.31 0.47 -14.30
N ASN A 2 40.22 1.64 -13.65
CA ASN A 2 40.40 1.75 -12.20
C ASN A 2 39.07 1.48 -11.52
N ILE A 3 38.90 0.27 -11.00
CA ILE A 3 37.77 -0.08 -10.14
C ILE A 3 38.15 0.40 -8.73
N GLN A 4 37.39 1.34 -8.19
CA GLN A 4 37.57 1.82 -6.84
C GLN A 4 37.00 0.77 -5.87
N MET A 5 37.88 0.21 -5.02
CA MET A 5 37.47 -0.80 -4.03
C MET A 5 36.59 -0.16 -2.96
N PRO A 6 35.60 -0.89 -2.42
CA PRO A 6 34.76 -0.39 -1.33
C PRO A 6 35.63 -0.11 -0.09
N THR A 7 35.41 1.05 0.53
CA THR A 7 36.16 1.53 1.70
C THR A 7 35.63 1.01 3.03
N SER A 8 34.47 0.34 3.03
CA SER A 8 33.85 -0.25 4.21
C SER A 8 33.12 -1.55 3.89
N ALA A 9 33.06 -2.45 4.85
CA ALA A 9 32.27 -3.67 4.73
C ALA A 9 30.77 -3.33 4.74
N TYR A 10 30.00 -3.93 3.83
CA TYR A 10 28.55 -3.80 3.85
C TYR A 10 27.98 -4.59 5.04
N THR A 11 27.46 -3.88 6.03
CA THR A 11 26.86 -4.46 7.25
C THR A 11 25.36 -4.72 7.10
N GLY A 12 24.76 -4.34 5.97
CA GLY A 12 23.31 -4.43 5.73
C GLY A 12 22.46 -3.43 6.51
N LYS A 13 23.07 -2.65 7.40
CA LYS A 13 22.40 -1.65 8.23
C LYS A 13 23.33 -0.46 8.40
N ASP A 14 22.96 0.66 7.78
CA ASP A 14 23.59 1.95 7.99
C ASP A 14 22.51 2.93 8.50
N PRO A 15 22.19 2.91 9.80
CA PRO A 15 21.18 3.78 10.37
C PRO A 15 21.61 5.26 10.36
N ASP A 16 22.92 5.54 10.26
CA ASP A 16 23.44 6.89 10.30
C ASP A 16 23.20 7.64 8.98
N SER A 17 23.30 6.94 7.84
CA SER A 17 23.02 7.52 6.51
C SER A 17 21.54 7.58 6.12
N HIS A 18 20.63 7.05 6.95
CA HIS A 18 19.20 7.04 6.62
C HIS A 18 18.63 8.48 6.58
N PRO A 19 18.03 8.92 5.47
CA PRO A 19 17.75 10.34 5.23
C PRO A 19 16.59 10.92 6.05
N TYR A 20 15.69 10.08 6.56
CA TYR A 20 14.50 10.53 7.29
C TYR A 20 14.57 10.08 8.75
N LYS A 21 14.67 11.03 9.68
CA LYS A 21 14.73 10.77 11.12
C LYS A 21 13.65 11.59 11.85
N ASP A 22 13.11 11.06 12.94
CA ASP A 22 12.21 11.83 13.81
C ASP A 22 12.98 12.81 14.72
N SER A 23 12.26 13.52 15.59
CA SER A 23 12.83 14.48 16.54
C SER A 23 13.81 13.85 17.54
N GLU A 24 13.76 12.54 17.74
CA GLU A 24 14.64 11.78 18.64
C GLU A 24 15.83 11.15 17.88
N GLY A 25 15.93 11.39 16.56
CA GLY A 25 16.99 10.86 15.71
C GLY A 25 16.76 9.41 15.25
N LYS A 26 15.58 8.84 15.50
CA LYS A 26 15.23 7.48 15.08
C LYS A 26 14.83 7.49 13.60
N ALA A 27 15.35 6.52 12.85
CA ALA A 27 15.02 6.36 11.44
C ALA A 27 13.52 6.11 11.23
N ILE A 28 12.91 6.88 10.33
CA ILE A 28 11.50 6.81 9.95
C ILE A 28 11.34 6.57 8.45
N ASN A 29 10.16 6.10 8.05
CA ASN A 29 9.83 5.93 6.63
C ASN A 29 9.67 7.30 5.94
N ARG A 30 10.11 7.41 4.67
CA ARG A 30 9.93 8.62 3.83
C ARG A 30 8.50 9.14 3.84
N LEU A 31 7.52 8.28 3.59
CA LEU A 31 6.12 8.66 3.47
C LEU A 31 5.60 9.24 4.79
N TYR A 32 6.00 8.65 5.92
CA TYR A 32 5.67 9.20 7.24
C TYR A 32 6.30 10.58 7.43
N ALA A 33 7.59 10.74 7.11
CA ALA A 33 8.29 12.02 7.22
C ALA A 33 7.68 13.13 6.35
N LEU A 34 7.11 12.76 5.19
CA LEU A 34 6.47 13.68 4.25
C LEU A 34 4.96 13.83 4.46
N GLY A 35 4.38 13.21 5.49
CA GLY A 35 2.94 13.27 5.73
C GLY A 35 2.08 12.59 4.67
N MET A 36 2.64 11.64 3.92
CA MET A 36 1.98 10.94 2.82
C MET A 36 1.30 9.64 3.28
N ALA A 37 0.18 9.30 2.66
CA ALA A 37 -0.50 8.02 2.92
C ALA A 37 0.39 6.83 2.55
N ASN A 38 0.48 5.84 3.42
CA ASN A 38 1.32 4.65 3.19
C ASN A 38 0.63 3.58 2.31
N GLY A 39 -0.70 3.53 2.33
CA GLY A 39 -1.47 2.61 1.50
C GLY A 39 -2.95 2.64 1.82
N PHE A 40 -3.73 1.94 1.01
CA PHE A 40 -5.17 1.82 1.18
C PHE A 40 -5.54 0.46 1.78
N VAL A 41 -6.36 0.48 2.82
CA VAL A 41 -7.04 -0.74 3.31
C VAL A 41 -8.18 -1.05 2.35
N ILE A 42 -8.25 -2.30 1.88
CA ILE A 42 -9.25 -2.72 0.90
C ILE A 42 -10.12 -3.82 1.48
N GLY A 43 -11.38 -3.84 1.05
CA GLY A 43 -12.36 -4.82 1.48
C GLY A 43 -13.29 -5.26 0.36
N ALA A 44 -14.00 -6.35 0.62
CA ALA A 44 -15.05 -6.89 -0.24
C ALA A 44 -16.23 -7.34 0.64
N TYR A 45 -17.43 -7.31 0.07
CA TYR A 45 -18.64 -7.72 0.77
C TYR A 45 -18.75 -9.24 0.82
N ASN A 46 -19.11 -9.76 1.99
CA ASN A 46 -19.49 -11.16 2.13
C ASN A 46 -20.97 -11.37 1.80
N ASN A 47 -21.42 -12.63 1.81
CA ASN A 47 -22.77 -13.02 1.41
C ASN A 47 -23.87 -12.52 2.37
N VAL A 48 -23.51 -11.93 3.50
CA VAL A 48 -24.42 -11.30 4.48
C VAL A 48 -24.49 -9.79 4.28
N GLY A 49 -23.70 -9.22 3.35
CA GLY A 49 -23.63 -7.78 3.10
C GLY A 49 -22.66 -7.05 4.02
N THR A 50 -21.75 -7.74 4.71
CA THR A 50 -20.74 -7.11 5.57
C THR A 50 -19.45 -6.86 4.79
N LEU A 51 -18.99 -5.60 4.78
CA LEU A 51 -17.69 -5.23 4.22
C LEU A 51 -16.55 -5.81 5.08
N THR A 52 -15.75 -6.69 4.49
CA THR A 52 -14.66 -7.40 5.17
C THR A 52 -13.31 -7.00 4.57
N ARG A 53 -12.31 -6.73 5.41
CA ARG A 53 -10.95 -6.39 4.97
C ARG A 53 -10.30 -7.61 4.29
N ILE A 54 -9.74 -7.40 3.10
CA ILE A 54 -9.05 -8.45 2.31
C ILE A 54 -7.56 -8.15 2.07
N GLY A 55 -7.08 -6.98 2.49
CA GLY A 55 -5.66 -6.64 2.37
C GLY A 55 -5.37 -5.15 2.52
N THR A 56 -4.15 -4.78 2.12
CA THR A 56 -3.68 -3.41 2.05
C THR A 56 -2.86 -3.21 0.79
N VAL A 57 -3.23 -2.22 -0.02
CA VAL A 57 -2.54 -1.85 -1.24
C VAL A 57 -1.56 -0.74 -0.93
N ALA A 58 -0.26 -1.06 -0.98
CA ALA A 58 0.82 -0.09 -0.81
C ALA A 58 1.64 0.11 -2.10
N SER A 59 1.34 -0.65 -3.16
CA SER A 59 1.99 -0.56 -4.48
C SER A 59 1.03 0.00 -5.53
N GLY A 60 1.57 0.69 -6.54
CA GLY A 60 0.76 1.35 -7.58
C GLY A 60 0.20 2.71 -7.15
N LEU A 61 0.75 3.31 -6.09
CA LEU A 61 0.38 4.63 -5.58
C LEU A 61 1.54 5.59 -5.83
N ASP A 62 1.32 6.63 -6.64
CA ASP A 62 2.27 7.73 -6.82
C ASP A 62 2.20 8.73 -5.66
N ASP A 63 3.17 9.64 -5.61
CA ASP A 63 3.27 10.62 -4.52
C ASP A 63 2.08 11.59 -4.51
N GLU A 64 1.53 11.95 -5.68
CA GLU A 64 0.36 12.84 -5.79
C GLU A 64 -0.88 12.22 -5.14
N LEU A 65 -1.19 10.97 -5.48
CA LEU A 65 -2.31 10.23 -4.88
C LEU A 65 -2.12 10.03 -3.39
N ARG A 66 -0.89 9.79 -2.92
CA ARG A 66 -0.61 9.62 -1.49
C ARG A 66 -0.76 10.90 -0.70
N LEU A 67 -0.36 12.04 -1.27
CA LEU A 67 -0.57 13.36 -0.68
C LEU A 67 -2.07 13.67 -0.61
N ALA A 68 -2.78 13.55 -1.73
CA ALA A 68 -4.21 13.80 -1.79
C ALA A 68 -5.01 12.91 -0.82
N ALA A 69 -4.64 11.62 -0.71
CA ALA A 69 -5.26 10.70 0.24
C ALA A 69 -4.91 10.99 1.71
N ALA A 70 -3.76 11.60 2.00
CA ALA A 70 -3.42 12.02 3.34
C ALA A 70 -4.18 13.29 3.75
N GLU A 71 -4.39 14.21 2.81
CA GLU A 71 -5.11 15.46 3.02
C GLU A 71 -6.62 15.25 3.13
N SER A 72 -7.19 14.39 2.25
CA SER A 72 -8.63 14.15 2.14
C SER A 72 -8.94 12.65 2.06
N PRO A 73 -8.75 11.88 3.16
CA PRO A 73 -8.92 10.43 3.15
C PRO A 73 -10.35 9.98 2.81
N ASP A 74 -11.36 10.75 3.21
CA ASP A 74 -12.77 10.42 3.01
C ASP A 74 -13.17 10.35 1.54
N ASP A 75 -12.47 11.05 0.64
CA ASP A 75 -12.71 11.02 -0.80
C ASP A 75 -12.43 9.65 -1.45
N TYR A 76 -11.65 8.81 -0.76
CA TYR A 76 -11.22 7.51 -1.24
C TYR A 76 -11.98 6.35 -0.58
N ILE A 77 -12.69 6.61 0.51
CA ILE A 77 -13.51 5.60 1.18
C ILE A 77 -14.71 5.22 0.29
N GLY A 78 -14.94 3.92 0.12
CA GLY A 78 -16.03 3.40 -0.71
C GLY A 78 -15.76 3.45 -2.23
N LYS A 79 -14.63 3.99 -2.67
CA LYS A 79 -14.25 3.93 -4.10
C LYS A 79 -13.83 2.51 -4.48
N VAL A 80 -14.30 2.07 -5.64
CA VAL A 80 -13.91 0.77 -6.20
C VAL A 80 -12.61 0.89 -6.98
N ILE A 81 -11.74 -0.09 -6.83
CA ILE A 81 -10.45 -0.16 -7.50
C ILE A 81 -10.25 -1.50 -8.20
N GLU A 82 -9.44 -1.47 -9.25
CA GLU A 82 -8.87 -2.66 -9.86
C GLU A 82 -7.52 -2.95 -9.23
N VAL A 83 -7.33 -4.21 -8.83
CA VAL A 83 -6.14 -4.67 -8.10
C VAL A 83 -5.54 -5.86 -8.83
N ASP A 84 -4.25 -5.78 -9.11
CA ASP A 84 -3.44 -6.93 -9.49
C ASP A 84 -2.75 -7.51 -8.24
N CYS A 85 -2.49 -8.81 -8.21
CA CYS A 85 -1.85 -9.46 -7.06
C CYS A 85 -1.05 -10.69 -7.47
N MET A 86 -0.04 -11.05 -6.67
CA MET A 86 0.77 -12.24 -6.92
C MET A 86 -0.02 -13.54 -6.73
N SER A 87 -0.89 -13.57 -5.72
CA SER A 87 -1.73 -14.72 -5.45
C SER A 87 -2.93 -14.35 -4.58
N ARG A 88 -3.99 -15.15 -4.71
CA ARG A 88 -5.19 -15.08 -3.88
C ARG A 88 -5.17 -16.25 -2.90
N ASP A 89 -5.16 -15.94 -1.61
CA ASP A 89 -5.35 -16.94 -0.57
C ASP A 89 -6.84 -17.19 -0.37
N ARG A 90 -7.32 -18.37 -0.78
CA ARG A 90 -8.74 -18.72 -0.72
C ARG A 90 -9.20 -19.15 0.66
N GLU A 91 -8.28 -19.56 1.53
CA GLU A 91 -8.57 -20.00 2.89
C GLU A 91 -8.60 -18.78 3.81
N ALA A 92 -7.53 -17.97 3.79
CA ALA A 92 -7.44 -16.74 4.58
C ALA A 92 -8.23 -15.56 3.96
N LYS A 93 -8.77 -15.72 2.74
CA LYS A 93 -9.52 -14.70 1.99
C LYS A 93 -8.74 -13.38 1.89
N SER A 94 -7.47 -13.46 1.48
CA SER A 94 -6.55 -12.32 1.40
C SER A 94 -5.73 -12.28 0.11
N LEU A 95 -5.26 -11.08 -0.26
CA LEU A 95 -4.43 -10.85 -1.45
C LEU A 95 -2.96 -10.70 -1.08
N ARG A 96 -2.08 -11.43 -1.77
CA ARG A 96 -0.63 -11.33 -1.61
C ARG A 96 -0.03 -10.33 -2.59
N HIS A 97 0.72 -9.35 -2.07
CA HIS A 97 1.33 -8.25 -2.83
C HIS A 97 0.35 -7.54 -3.78
N PRO A 98 -0.79 -7.03 -3.27
CA PRO A 98 -1.75 -6.34 -4.12
C PRO A 98 -1.20 -4.98 -4.59
N ARG A 99 -1.51 -4.63 -5.83
CA ARG A 99 -1.09 -3.40 -6.51
C ARG A 99 -2.30 -2.68 -7.10
N LEU A 100 -2.42 -1.38 -6.83
CA LEU A 100 -3.43 -0.54 -7.47
C LEU A 100 -3.14 -0.46 -8.97
N MET A 101 -4.15 -0.79 -9.78
CA MET A 101 -4.06 -0.64 -11.23
C MET A 101 -4.80 0.62 -11.69
N LYS A 102 -6.04 0.82 -11.22
CA LYS A 102 -6.86 2.00 -11.50
C LYS A 102 -8.09 2.06 -10.59
N PHE A 103 -8.70 3.23 -10.51
CA PHE A 103 -10.05 3.40 -9.95
C PHE A 103 -11.11 2.93 -10.96
N ARG A 104 -12.23 2.40 -10.46
CA ARG A 104 -13.34 1.83 -11.23
C ARG A 104 -14.65 2.55 -10.90
N PRO A 105 -14.83 3.80 -11.37
CA PRO A 105 -16.08 4.55 -11.14
C PRO A 105 -17.28 3.91 -11.85
N ASP A 106 -17.03 2.99 -12.78
CA ASP A 106 -18.03 2.22 -13.52
C ASP A 106 -18.62 1.04 -12.72
N LYS A 107 -18.13 0.78 -11.49
CA LYS A 107 -18.58 -0.32 -10.63
C LYS A 107 -19.07 0.19 -9.28
N SER A 108 -20.09 -0.46 -8.75
CA SER A 108 -20.57 -0.22 -7.39
C SER A 108 -19.72 -1.00 -6.37
N ALA A 109 -19.65 -0.51 -5.14
CA ALA A 109 -18.90 -1.18 -4.08
C ALA A 109 -19.58 -2.49 -3.67
N GLU A 110 -20.90 -2.52 -3.74
CA GLU A 110 -21.79 -3.63 -3.43
C GLU A 110 -21.56 -4.83 -4.36
N ASP A 111 -21.10 -4.59 -5.59
CA ASP A 111 -20.73 -5.64 -6.55
C ASP A 111 -19.38 -6.32 -6.23
N CYS A 112 -18.61 -5.79 -5.27
CA CYS A 112 -17.31 -6.35 -4.89
C CYS A 112 -17.49 -7.52 -3.91
N LEU A 113 -17.89 -8.68 -4.42
CA LEU A 113 -18.22 -9.85 -3.62
C LEU A 113 -17.01 -10.77 -3.36
N MET A 114 -16.85 -11.21 -2.11
CA MET A 114 -15.78 -12.12 -1.70
C MET A 114 -15.82 -13.46 -2.45
N GLU A 115 -17.01 -13.98 -2.76
CA GLU A 115 -17.21 -15.25 -3.49
C GLU A 115 -16.73 -15.19 -4.95
N VAL A 116 -16.77 -14.00 -5.56
CA VAL A 116 -16.26 -13.79 -6.93
C VAL A 116 -14.74 -13.68 -6.91
N ILE A 117 -14.18 -13.14 -5.82
CA ILE A 117 -12.74 -12.91 -5.67
C ILE A 117 -12.00 -14.20 -5.29
N PHE A 118 -12.53 -15.03 -4.37
CA PHE A 118 -11.82 -16.15 -3.72
C PHE A 118 -12.52 -17.51 -3.80
#